data_AF-A0A2D9LYF8-F1
#
_entry.id   AF-A0A2D9LYF8-F1
#
_cell.length_a   1.000
_cell.length_b   1.000
_cell.length_c   1.000
_cell.angle_alpha   90.00
_cell.angle_beta   90.00
_cell.angle_gamma   90.00
#
_symmetry.space_group_name_H-M   'P 1'
#
loop_
_entity.id
_entity.type
_entity.pdbx_description
1 polymer ?
#
loop_
_entity_poly.entity_id
_entity_poly.type
_entity_poly.pdbx_seq_one_letter_code
_entity_poly.pdbx_strand_id
1 'polypeptide(L)'
;MLMGTAGLQPVRSNRVLVVIDSHHDHTFVDGAINAVNAARSTYGLDTPGIVVLDEPLRLMSEYADSGRATGEVTGLDGLLRAFDQQRGRFDAVAVASSVEVPVAWHMEYFSSSGEMVNPWGGVEALLTHAASSIYNVPTAHAPMMESDEVAAVDPGVVDPRMAAEIISITFLQCVLKGLQKSPRMVTDPQHMIAPGTITASDVSCLVIPDGCIGLPTLAALEQGIPVIAVRENRNLMRNDLANLPWNEGQLNIVENYWEAAGVLAALRAGMSPDSVRRPLGPVSRITPTRAQKSDG
;
A
#
# COMPACT_ATOMS: atom_id res chain seq x y z
N MET A 1 -11.06 2.23 1.31
CA MET A 1 -11.33 2.69 2.70
C MET A 1 -11.39 4.21 2.79
N LEU A 2 -10.29 4.95 2.62
CA LEU A 2 -10.32 6.41 2.79
C LEU A 2 -11.34 7.14 1.92
N MET A 3 -11.61 6.67 0.70
CA MET A 3 -12.69 7.20 -0.16
C MET A 3 -14.11 6.95 0.36
N GLY A 4 -14.30 6.32 1.53
CA GLY A 4 -15.62 5.96 2.08
C GLY A 4 -16.28 4.73 1.42
N THR A 5 -15.60 4.07 0.49
CA THR A 5 -16.16 2.97 -0.33
C THR A 5 -15.94 1.56 0.24
N ALA A 6 -15.20 1.42 1.33
CA ALA A 6 -14.95 0.14 1.98
C ALA A 6 -14.60 0.33 3.45
N GLY A 7 -15.07 -0.59 4.30
CA GLY A 7 -14.61 -0.79 5.68
C GLY A 7 -13.60 -1.93 5.78
N LEU A 8 -12.86 -1.95 6.88
CA LEU A 8 -11.87 -2.97 7.22
C LEU A 8 -12.27 -3.63 8.53
N GLN A 9 -12.56 -4.92 8.50
CA GLN A 9 -12.91 -5.68 9.68
C GLN A 9 -11.70 -6.52 10.14
N PRO A 10 -11.23 -6.36 11.39
CA PRO A 10 -10.17 -7.21 11.92
C PRO A 10 -10.55 -8.69 11.91
N VAL A 11 -9.59 -9.55 11.61
CA VAL A 11 -9.76 -11.01 11.57
C VAL A 11 -8.75 -11.67 12.51
N ARG A 12 -9.08 -12.89 12.97
CA ARG A 12 -8.12 -13.70 13.75
C ARG A 12 -7.11 -14.41 12.85
N SER A 13 -7.62 -14.94 11.72
CA SER A 13 -6.86 -15.61 10.68
C SER A 13 -7.68 -15.61 9.39
N ASN A 14 -7.02 -15.59 8.24
CA ASN A 14 -7.59 -15.80 6.92
C ASN A 14 -7.16 -17.15 6.35
N ARG A 15 -8.02 -17.77 5.54
CA ARG A 15 -7.64 -18.83 4.59
C ARG A 15 -7.01 -18.17 3.37
N VAL A 16 -5.72 -18.35 3.18
CA VAL A 16 -4.97 -17.69 2.09
C VAL A 16 -4.86 -18.64 0.89
N LEU A 17 -5.56 -18.32 -0.20
CA LEU A 17 -5.32 -18.97 -1.49
C LEU A 17 -4.00 -18.48 -2.05
N VAL A 18 -3.15 -19.39 -2.51
CA VAL A 18 -1.89 -19.04 -3.17
C VAL A 18 -2.02 -19.41 -4.64
N VAL A 19 -1.85 -18.42 -5.52
CA VAL A 19 -1.77 -18.63 -6.96
C VAL A 19 -0.33 -18.41 -7.39
N ILE A 20 0.22 -19.38 -8.11
CA ILE A 20 1.59 -19.34 -8.63
C ILE A 20 1.47 -19.38 -10.15
N ASP A 21 2.13 -18.45 -10.81
CA ASP A 21 2.20 -18.45 -12.26
C ASP A 21 3.00 -19.65 -12.78
N SER A 22 2.68 -20.12 -13.98
CA SER A 22 3.52 -21.11 -14.66
C SER A 22 4.88 -20.49 -14.92
N HIS A 23 5.95 -21.17 -14.51
CA HIS A 23 7.31 -20.76 -14.83
C HIS A 23 7.99 -21.84 -15.67
N HIS A 24 8.81 -21.41 -16.64
CA HIS A 24 9.53 -22.34 -17.51
C HIS A 24 10.57 -23.17 -16.74
N ASP A 25 11.13 -22.59 -15.67
CA ASP A 25 11.94 -23.28 -14.69
C ASP A 25 11.12 -23.66 -13.45
N HIS A 26 10.98 -24.96 -13.20
CA HIS A 26 10.24 -25.51 -12.07
C HIS A 26 10.87 -25.19 -10.71
N THR A 27 12.16 -24.82 -10.65
CA THR A 27 12.86 -24.48 -9.42
C THR A 27 12.17 -23.35 -8.65
N PHE A 28 11.68 -22.32 -9.37
CA PHE A 28 10.98 -21.19 -8.75
C PHE A 28 9.56 -21.55 -8.31
N VAL A 29 8.87 -22.41 -9.06
CA VAL A 29 7.56 -22.96 -8.67
C VAL A 29 7.69 -23.79 -7.40
N ASP A 30 8.66 -24.70 -7.36
CA ASP A 30 8.96 -25.54 -6.20
C ASP A 30 9.40 -24.69 -5.00
N GLY A 31 10.19 -23.65 -5.24
CA GLY A 31 10.56 -22.66 -4.23
C GLY A 31 9.34 -21.98 -3.62
N ALA A 32 8.40 -21.52 -4.45
CA ALA A 32 7.16 -20.90 -4.01
C ALA A 32 6.26 -21.89 -3.22
N ILE A 33 6.12 -23.12 -3.69
CA ILE A 33 5.40 -24.20 -2.97
C ILE A 33 6.06 -24.46 -1.61
N ASN A 34 7.39 -24.54 -1.56
CA ASN A 34 8.13 -24.74 -0.32
C ASN A 34 8.00 -23.55 0.63
N ALA A 35 7.89 -22.32 0.12
CA ALA A 35 7.59 -21.15 0.95
C ALA A 35 6.21 -21.27 1.62
N VAL A 36 5.19 -21.76 0.89
CA VAL A 36 3.87 -22.05 1.47
C VAL A 36 3.96 -23.18 2.50
N ASN A 37 4.68 -24.26 2.21
CA ASN A 37 4.89 -25.35 3.18
C ASN A 37 5.60 -24.88 4.46
N ALA A 38 6.61 -24.02 4.33
CA ALA A 38 7.30 -23.40 5.46
C ALA A 38 6.34 -22.50 6.27
N ALA A 39 5.48 -21.72 5.61
CA ALA A 39 4.49 -20.89 6.26
C ALA A 39 3.49 -21.73 7.10
N ARG A 40 3.02 -22.84 6.52
CA ARG A 40 2.14 -23.80 7.20
C ARG A 40 2.81 -24.42 8.42
N SER A 41 4.08 -24.82 8.30
CA SER A 41 4.79 -25.54 9.37
C SER A 41 5.30 -24.63 10.49
N THR A 42 5.62 -23.36 10.21
CA THR A 42 6.29 -22.47 11.18
C THR A 42 5.34 -21.50 11.89
N TYR A 43 4.34 -20.97 11.21
CA TYR A 43 3.37 -20.03 11.80
C TYR A 43 1.91 -20.39 11.54
N GLY A 44 1.65 -21.62 11.10
CA GLY A 44 0.30 -22.18 11.03
C GLY A 44 -0.57 -21.49 10.00
N LEU A 45 -0.01 -21.14 8.83
CA LEU A 45 -0.80 -20.60 7.72
C LEU A 45 -1.95 -21.56 7.36
N ASP A 46 -3.18 -21.06 7.39
CA ASP A 46 -4.35 -21.76 6.87
C ASP A 46 -4.49 -21.46 5.37
N THR A 47 -4.48 -22.50 4.55
CA THR A 47 -4.55 -22.38 3.09
C THR A 47 -5.48 -23.46 2.52
N PRO A 48 -6.42 -23.09 1.64
CA PRO A 48 -7.29 -24.05 0.97
C PRO A 48 -6.56 -24.83 -0.14
N GLY A 49 -5.35 -24.40 -0.52
CA GLY A 49 -4.54 -25.01 -1.56
C GLY A 49 -3.69 -23.99 -2.32
N ILE A 50 -2.90 -24.52 -3.25
CA ILE A 50 -2.12 -23.78 -4.22
C ILE A 50 -2.73 -24.02 -5.60
N VAL A 51 -2.91 -22.97 -6.39
CA VAL A 51 -3.25 -23.07 -7.81
C VAL A 51 -2.02 -22.68 -8.62
N VAL A 52 -1.53 -23.58 -9.46
CA VAL A 52 -0.54 -23.23 -10.48
C VAL A 52 -1.32 -22.89 -11.74
N LEU A 53 -1.09 -21.71 -12.33
CA LEU A 53 -1.77 -21.30 -13.54
C LEU A 53 -1.27 -22.10 -14.74
N ASP A 54 -2.19 -22.52 -15.61
CA ASP A 54 -1.85 -23.16 -16.88
C ASP A 54 -1.59 -22.13 -18.00
N GLU A 55 -2.20 -20.94 -17.88
CA GLU A 55 -2.00 -19.81 -18.78
C GLU A 55 -1.15 -18.75 -18.07
N PRO A 56 -0.07 -18.24 -18.71
CA PRO A 56 0.87 -17.35 -18.05
C PRO A 56 0.24 -15.99 -17.74
N LEU A 57 0.49 -15.50 -16.53
CA LEU A 57 0.19 -14.15 -16.11
C LEU A 57 1.39 -13.24 -16.42
N ARG A 58 1.23 -12.29 -17.33
CA ARG A 58 2.36 -11.46 -17.78
C ARG A 58 2.27 -10.04 -17.22
N LEU A 59 3.21 -9.70 -16.37
CA LEU A 59 3.40 -8.35 -15.81
C LEU A 59 4.62 -7.72 -16.47
N MET A 60 4.46 -6.56 -17.11
CA MET A 60 5.59 -5.77 -17.63
C MET A 60 5.77 -4.50 -16.81
N SER A 61 7.00 -4.20 -16.41
CA SER A 61 7.34 -2.94 -15.75
C SER A 61 7.63 -1.83 -16.75
N GLU A 62 7.15 -0.62 -16.46
CA GLU A 62 7.42 0.59 -17.23
C GLU A 62 7.63 1.79 -16.31
N TYR A 63 8.24 2.86 -16.83
CA TYR A 63 8.22 4.18 -16.19
C TYR A 63 7.38 5.15 -17.02
N ALA A 64 6.44 5.84 -16.37
CA ALA A 64 5.74 6.95 -16.98
C ALA A 64 6.69 8.16 -17.18
N ASP A 65 6.32 9.11 -18.04
CA ASP A 65 7.08 10.37 -18.28
C ASP A 65 7.38 11.16 -16.99
N SER A 66 6.57 10.96 -15.94
CA SER A 66 6.79 11.54 -14.62
C SER A 66 7.89 10.84 -13.79
N GLY A 67 8.54 9.80 -14.33
CA GLY A 67 9.52 8.95 -13.65
C GLY A 67 8.93 7.94 -12.66
N ARG A 68 7.60 7.77 -12.65
CA ARG A 68 6.90 6.86 -11.72
C ARG A 68 6.85 5.46 -12.32
N ALA A 69 7.12 4.43 -11.52
CA ALA A 69 6.91 3.06 -11.93
C ALA A 69 5.42 2.79 -12.18
N THR A 70 5.15 2.09 -13.28
CA THR A 70 3.84 1.65 -13.77
C THR A 70 4.04 0.35 -14.53
N GLY A 71 3.05 -0.10 -15.29
CA GLY A 71 3.22 -1.22 -16.20
C GLY A 71 1.93 -1.70 -16.82
N GLU A 72 2.02 -2.88 -17.43
CA GLU A 72 0.90 -3.57 -18.08
C GLU A 72 0.71 -4.96 -17.48
N VAL A 73 -0.54 -5.35 -17.24
CA VAL A 73 -0.93 -6.69 -16.80
C VAL A 73 -1.75 -7.34 -17.90
N THR A 74 -1.27 -8.46 -18.42
CA THR A 74 -1.97 -9.27 -19.45
C THR A 74 -2.12 -10.72 -18.97
N GLY A 75 -3.06 -11.47 -19.54
CA GLY A 75 -3.34 -12.85 -19.09
C GLY A 75 -4.16 -12.95 -17.80
N LEU A 76 -4.83 -11.86 -17.39
CA LEU A 76 -5.58 -11.82 -16.13
C LEU A 76 -6.71 -12.86 -16.07
N ASP A 77 -7.28 -13.26 -17.21
CA ASP A 77 -8.41 -14.19 -17.27
C ASP A 77 -8.10 -15.54 -16.58
N GLY A 78 -6.87 -16.04 -16.69
CA GLY A 78 -6.45 -17.27 -15.99
C GLY A 78 -6.54 -17.14 -14.48
N LEU A 79 -6.08 -15.99 -13.95
CA LEU A 79 -6.16 -15.67 -12.52
C LEU A 79 -7.61 -15.54 -12.04
N LEU A 80 -8.46 -14.83 -12.79
CA LEU A 80 -9.87 -14.65 -12.42
C LEU A 80 -10.61 -15.99 -12.43
N ARG A 81 -10.35 -16.85 -13.42
CA ARG A 81 -10.92 -18.21 -13.46
C ARG A 81 -10.49 -19.03 -12.24
N ALA A 82 -9.23 -18.95 -11.81
CA ALA A 82 -8.76 -19.62 -10.60
C ALA A 82 -9.54 -19.14 -9.36
N PHE A 83 -9.80 -17.84 -9.24
CA PHE A 83 -10.57 -17.29 -8.13
C PHE A 83 -12.03 -17.74 -8.15
N ASP A 84 -12.66 -17.75 -9.33
CA ASP A 84 -14.03 -18.20 -9.49
C ASP A 84 -14.21 -19.67 -9.10
N GLN A 85 -13.28 -20.53 -9.50
CA GLN A 85 -13.30 -21.95 -9.14
C GLN A 85 -13.08 -22.20 -7.64
N GLN A 86 -12.36 -21.31 -6.96
CA GLN A 86 -12.08 -21.41 -5.52
C GLN A 86 -13.00 -20.53 -4.66
N ARG A 87 -14.02 -19.90 -5.24
CA ARG A 87 -14.86 -18.92 -4.56
C ARG A 87 -15.46 -19.45 -3.26
N GLY A 88 -15.36 -18.66 -2.19
CA GLY A 88 -15.84 -19.01 -0.85
C GLY A 88 -14.91 -19.91 -0.04
N ARG A 89 -13.82 -20.44 -0.64
CA ARG A 89 -12.82 -21.27 0.06
C ARG A 89 -11.68 -20.46 0.68
N PHE A 90 -11.52 -19.20 0.29
CA PHE A 90 -10.46 -18.31 0.74
C PHE A 90 -11.02 -16.96 1.21
N ASP A 91 -10.23 -16.27 2.02
CA ASP A 91 -10.54 -14.95 2.57
C ASP A 91 -9.53 -13.89 2.08
N ALA A 92 -8.36 -14.32 1.61
CA ALA A 92 -7.29 -13.49 1.07
C ALA A 92 -6.51 -14.27 -0.01
N VAL A 93 -5.78 -13.55 -0.86
CA VAL A 93 -5.03 -14.13 -1.99
C VAL A 93 -3.59 -13.66 -2.04
N ALA A 94 -2.66 -14.61 -2.13
CA ALA A 94 -1.29 -14.35 -2.54
C ALA A 94 -1.13 -14.74 -4.01
N VAL A 95 -0.53 -13.86 -4.82
CA VAL A 95 -0.14 -14.15 -6.21
C VAL A 95 1.38 -14.11 -6.31
N ALA A 96 1.98 -15.18 -6.84
CA ALA A 96 3.38 -15.22 -7.17
C ALA A 96 3.53 -15.33 -8.69
N SER A 97 4.16 -14.35 -9.32
CA SER A 97 4.42 -14.32 -10.77
C SER A 97 5.72 -13.59 -11.07
N SER A 98 6.32 -13.87 -12.23
CA SER A 98 7.44 -13.06 -12.71
C SER A 98 6.92 -11.67 -13.13
N VAL A 99 7.81 -10.69 -13.03
CA VAL A 99 7.57 -9.34 -13.56
C VAL A 99 8.70 -9.08 -14.53
N GLU A 100 8.37 -8.85 -15.79
CA GLU A 100 9.36 -8.57 -16.82
C GLU A 100 9.96 -7.19 -16.57
N VAL A 101 11.24 -7.17 -16.20
CA VAL A 101 12.02 -5.97 -16.00
C VAL A 101 13.29 -6.04 -16.84
N PRO A 102 13.73 -4.95 -17.51
CA PRO A 102 15.01 -4.94 -18.19
C PRO A 102 16.16 -5.40 -17.27
N VAL A 103 16.98 -6.35 -17.74
CA VAL A 103 18.11 -6.92 -16.97
C VAL A 103 19.02 -5.83 -16.39
N ALA A 104 19.25 -4.75 -17.15
CA ALA A 104 20.06 -3.61 -16.70
C ALA A 104 19.54 -2.97 -15.40
N TRP A 105 18.23 -2.97 -15.17
CA TRP A 105 17.62 -2.36 -13.99
C TRP A 105 17.82 -3.19 -12.72
N HIS A 106 18.05 -4.50 -12.83
CA HIS A 106 18.22 -5.37 -11.66
C HIS A 106 19.45 -4.97 -10.83
N MET A 107 20.61 -4.85 -11.47
CA MET A 107 21.84 -4.41 -10.80
C MET A 107 21.81 -2.93 -10.44
N GLU A 108 21.24 -2.08 -11.31
CA GLU A 108 21.12 -0.65 -11.05
C GLU A 108 20.28 -0.39 -9.79
N TYR A 109 19.17 -1.11 -9.61
CA TYR A 109 18.29 -0.96 -8.46
C TYR A 109 19.04 -1.15 -7.13
N PHE A 110 19.73 -2.29 -6.98
CA PHE A 110 20.47 -2.60 -5.76
C PHE A 110 21.71 -1.74 -5.54
N SER A 111 22.37 -1.30 -6.62
CA SER A 111 23.55 -0.43 -6.53
C SER A 111 23.21 1.06 -6.34
N SER A 112 21.97 1.47 -6.60
CA SER A 112 21.53 2.87 -6.52
C SER A 112 21.40 3.43 -5.09
N SER A 113 21.58 2.60 -4.06
CA SER A 113 21.39 3.01 -2.65
C SER A 113 20.00 3.62 -2.37
N GLY A 114 18.98 3.17 -3.11
CA GLY A 114 17.60 3.62 -2.97
C GLY A 114 17.23 4.89 -3.71
N GLU A 115 18.11 5.38 -4.59
CA GLU A 115 17.80 6.48 -5.51
C GLU A 115 16.96 6.00 -6.71
N MET A 116 17.14 4.76 -7.16
CA MET A 116 16.31 4.20 -8.23
C MET A 116 14.90 3.89 -7.71
N VAL A 117 13.91 4.41 -8.43
CA VAL A 117 12.49 4.09 -8.19
C VAL A 117 12.29 2.59 -8.40
N ASN A 118 11.70 1.89 -7.44
CA ASN A 118 11.43 0.45 -7.56
C ASN A 118 10.58 0.16 -8.83
N PRO A 119 11.10 -0.58 -9.83
CA PRO A 119 10.40 -0.84 -11.08
C PRO A 119 9.23 -1.82 -10.94
N TRP A 120 9.27 -2.73 -9.96
CA TRP A 120 8.24 -3.77 -9.77
C TRP A 120 6.93 -3.18 -9.20
N GLY A 121 7.05 -2.30 -8.20
CA GLY A 121 5.91 -1.92 -7.36
C GLY A 121 4.72 -1.30 -8.09
N GLY A 122 4.93 -0.67 -9.25
CA GLY A 122 3.87 -0.07 -10.05
C GLY A 122 2.90 -1.11 -10.61
N VAL A 123 3.41 -2.09 -11.35
CA VAL A 123 2.59 -3.14 -11.99
C VAL A 123 2.01 -4.11 -10.97
N GLU A 124 2.74 -4.39 -9.88
CA GLU A 124 2.22 -5.19 -8.76
C GLU A 124 1.02 -4.52 -8.08
N ALA A 125 1.08 -3.19 -7.90
CA ALA A 125 -0.03 -2.43 -7.36
C ALA A 125 -1.25 -2.45 -8.29
N LEU A 126 -1.06 -2.40 -9.62
CA LEU A 126 -2.14 -2.54 -10.60
C LEU A 126 -2.82 -3.91 -10.48
N LEU A 127 -2.04 -5.00 -10.49
CA LEU A 127 -2.56 -6.37 -10.36
C LEU A 127 -3.35 -6.55 -9.06
N THR A 128 -2.72 -6.23 -7.93
CA THR A 128 -3.31 -6.47 -6.60
C THR A 128 -4.52 -5.58 -6.34
N HIS A 129 -4.51 -4.33 -6.82
CA HIS A 129 -5.68 -3.44 -6.75
C HIS A 129 -6.84 -3.97 -7.60
N ALA A 130 -6.59 -4.42 -8.83
CA ALA A 130 -7.62 -4.99 -9.71
C ALA A 130 -8.25 -6.23 -9.07
N ALA A 131 -7.44 -7.20 -8.65
CA ALA A 131 -7.88 -8.42 -7.98
C ALA A 131 -8.70 -8.14 -6.71
N SER A 132 -8.18 -7.25 -5.84
CA SER A 132 -8.85 -6.85 -4.60
C SER A 132 -10.19 -6.18 -4.85
N SER A 133 -10.27 -5.35 -5.89
CA SER A 133 -11.49 -4.60 -6.24
C SER A 133 -12.56 -5.50 -6.86
N ILE A 134 -12.18 -6.47 -7.68
CA ILE A 134 -13.13 -7.38 -8.35
C ILE A 134 -13.73 -8.37 -7.34
N TYR A 135 -12.91 -8.92 -6.45
CA TYR A 135 -13.32 -10.03 -5.55
C TYR A 135 -13.60 -9.61 -4.11
N ASN A 136 -13.31 -8.37 -3.72
CA ASN A 136 -13.43 -7.88 -2.35
C ASN A 136 -12.61 -8.70 -1.34
N VAL A 137 -11.43 -9.16 -1.75
CA VAL A 137 -10.48 -9.93 -0.92
C VAL A 137 -9.13 -9.25 -0.88
N PRO A 138 -8.46 -9.15 0.29
CA PRO A 138 -7.10 -8.65 0.34
C PRO A 138 -6.21 -9.48 -0.58
N THR A 139 -5.55 -8.82 -1.53
CA THR A 139 -4.62 -9.46 -2.47
C THR A 139 -3.25 -8.83 -2.32
N ALA A 140 -2.21 -9.66 -2.27
CA ALA A 140 -0.82 -9.20 -2.30
C ALA A 140 -0.02 -10.05 -3.27
N HIS A 141 1.02 -9.44 -3.85
CA HIS A 141 1.87 -10.04 -4.85
C HIS A 141 3.27 -10.29 -4.27
N ALA A 142 3.92 -11.37 -4.70
CA ALA A 142 5.32 -11.65 -4.48
C ALA A 142 5.98 -11.90 -5.85
N PRO A 143 7.05 -11.18 -6.22
CA PRO A 143 7.74 -11.44 -7.48
C PRO A 143 8.40 -12.81 -7.46
N MET A 144 8.35 -13.52 -8.57
CA MET A 144 9.19 -14.68 -8.85
C MET A 144 10.43 -14.22 -9.62
N MET A 145 11.57 -14.86 -9.35
CA MET A 145 12.79 -14.62 -10.12
C MET A 145 12.58 -15.02 -11.58
N GLU A 146 13.08 -14.19 -12.51
CA GLU A 146 12.93 -14.43 -13.96
C GLU A 146 13.86 -15.55 -14.47
N SER A 147 15.02 -15.74 -13.83
CA SER A 147 16.01 -16.74 -14.23
C SER A 147 17.02 -17.04 -13.11
N ASP A 148 17.78 -18.13 -13.26
CA ASP A 148 18.92 -18.45 -12.39
C ASP A 148 19.99 -17.35 -12.41
N GLU A 149 20.18 -16.66 -13.54
CA GLU A 149 21.14 -15.56 -13.64
C GLU A 149 20.75 -14.38 -12.74
N VAL A 150 19.44 -14.04 -12.72
CA VAL A 150 18.90 -13.00 -11.82
C VAL A 150 18.97 -13.46 -10.37
N ALA A 151 18.63 -14.72 -10.09
CA ALA A 151 18.69 -15.28 -8.74
C ALA A 151 20.12 -15.41 -8.19
N ALA A 152 21.12 -15.52 -9.06
CA ALA A 152 22.53 -15.61 -8.72
C ALA A 152 23.23 -14.24 -8.55
N VAL A 153 22.51 -13.13 -8.73
CA VAL A 153 23.03 -11.79 -8.49
C VAL A 153 23.42 -11.64 -7.02
N ASP A 154 24.70 -11.31 -6.78
CA ASP A 154 25.24 -10.98 -5.45
C ASP A 154 25.67 -9.50 -5.43
N PRO A 155 24.78 -8.59 -4.99
CA PRO A 155 25.09 -7.17 -4.89
C PRO A 155 25.89 -6.83 -3.62
N GLY A 156 26.24 -7.83 -2.78
CA GLY A 156 26.86 -7.62 -1.49
C GLY A 156 25.91 -6.96 -0.47
N VAL A 157 26.44 -6.07 0.36
CA VAL A 157 25.65 -5.34 1.37
C VAL A 157 24.96 -4.15 0.71
N VAL A 158 23.62 -4.20 0.66
CA VAL A 158 22.76 -3.16 0.08
C VAL A 158 22.19 -2.21 1.13
N ASP A 159 21.43 -1.20 0.69
CA ASP A 159 20.65 -0.34 1.59
C ASP A 159 19.77 -1.19 2.54
N PRO A 160 19.75 -0.91 3.86
CA PRO A 160 18.97 -1.68 4.82
C PRO A 160 17.48 -1.84 4.48
N ARG A 161 16.90 -0.90 3.72
CA ARG A 161 15.51 -0.96 3.26
C ARG A 161 15.27 -2.06 2.22
N MET A 162 16.30 -2.45 1.48
CA MET A 162 16.28 -3.51 0.46
C MET A 162 16.85 -4.85 0.96
N ALA A 163 17.47 -4.88 2.15
CA ALA A 163 18.19 -6.07 2.62
C ALA A 163 17.31 -7.33 2.70
N ALA A 164 16.01 -7.16 2.97
CA ALA A 164 15.06 -8.27 2.99
C ALA A 164 14.86 -8.92 1.60
N GLU A 165 15.03 -8.14 0.53
CA GLU A 165 14.88 -8.61 -0.85
C GLU A 165 16.04 -9.54 -1.22
N ILE A 166 17.28 -9.18 -0.85
CA ILE A 166 18.49 -9.97 -1.16
C ILE A 166 18.51 -11.35 -0.49
N ILE A 167 17.94 -11.47 0.70
CA ILE A 167 17.91 -12.74 1.43
C ILE A 167 16.70 -13.61 1.06
N SER A 168 15.88 -13.19 0.09
CA SER A 168 14.62 -13.84 -0.27
C SER A 168 14.66 -14.35 -1.70
N ILE A 169 14.41 -15.66 -1.88
CA ILE A 169 14.28 -16.26 -3.22
C ILE A 169 12.86 -16.07 -3.77
N THR A 170 11.85 -16.11 -2.91
CA THR A 170 10.43 -16.14 -3.32
C THR A 170 9.61 -14.95 -2.86
N PHE A 171 10.15 -14.14 -1.94
CA PHE A 171 9.48 -12.97 -1.35
C PHE A 171 8.12 -13.25 -0.66
N LEU A 172 7.67 -14.52 -0.64
CA LEU A 172 6.33 -14.92 -0.20
C LEU A 172 6.12 -14.84 1.31
N GLN A 173 7.16 -14.92 2.13
CA GLN A 173 6.97 -15.03 3.59
C GLN A 173 6.33 -13.78 4.20
N CYS A 174 6.71 -12.58 3.74
CA CYS A 174 6.08 -11.36 4.24
C CYS A 174 4.63 -11.23 3.75
N VAL A 175 4.36 -11.62 2.50
CA VAL A 175 3.03 -11.65 1.88
C VAL A 175 2.10 -12.59 2.65
N LEU A 176 2.50 -13.85 2.84
CA LEU A 176 1.70 -14.86 3.52
C LEU A 176 1.41 -14.48 4.98
N LYS A 177 2.43 -14.01 5.72
CA LYS A 177 2.28 -13.56 7.11
C LYS A 177 1.36 -12.34 7.21
N GLY A 178 1.45 -11.40 6.28
CA GLY A 178 0.58 -10.23 6.21
C GLY A 178 -0.87 -10.62 5.89
N LEU A 179 -1.07 -11.39 4.83
CA LEU A 179 -2.40 -11.82 4.37
C LEU A 179 -3.12 -12.68 5.39
N GLN A 180 -2.42 -13.54 6.14
CA GLN A 180 -3.00 -14.35 7.22
C GLN A 180 -3.78 -13.50 8.23
N LYS A 181 -3.40 -12.24 8.46
CA LYS A 181 -4.05 -11.33 9.40
C LYS A 181 -4.60 -10.05 8.77
N SER A 182 -4.54 -9.95 7.45
CA SER A 182 -5.06 -8.78 6.73
C SER A 182 -6.56 -8.62 7.03
N PRO A 183 -7.04 -7.39 7.28
CA PRO A 183 -8.44 -7.18 7.61
C PRO A 183 -9.33 -7.57 6.43
N ARG A 184 -10.49 -8.14 6.73
CA ARG A 184 -11.51 -8.42 5.73
C ARG A 184 -12.03 -7.10 5.17
N MET A 185 -12.09 -7.00 3.85
CA MET A 185 -12.72 -5.87 3.19
C MET A 185 -14.24 -6.01 3.23
N VAL A 186 -14.91 -4.93 3.63
CA VAL A 186 -16.37 -4.86 3.74
C VAL A 186 -16.85 -3.72 2.84
N THR A 187 -17.55 -4.05 1.76
CA THR A 187 -18.04 -3.05 0.78
C THR A 187 -19.54 -2.84 0.83
N ASP A 188 -20.29 -3.70 1.52
CA ASP A 188 -21.71 -3.48 1.77
C ASP A 188 -21.90 -2.37 2.83
N PRO A 189 -22.59 -1.27 2.51
CA PRO A 189 -22.82 -0.17 3.43
C PRO A 189 -23.47 -0.59 4.76
N GLN A 190 -24.36 -1.60 4.75
CA GLN A 190 -25.00 -2.08 5.98
C GLN A 190 -24.03 -2.82 6.89
N HIS A 191 -23.02 -3.46 6.30
CA HIS A 191 -21.97 -4.14 7.06
C HIS A 191 -20.85 -3.17 7.47
N MET A 192 -20.66 -2.06 6.76
CA MET A 192 -19.68 -1.04 7.13
C MET A 192 -19.99 -0.35 8.46
N ILE A 193 -21.28 -0.27 8.84
CA ILE A 193 -21.71 0.28 10.14
C ILE A 193 -21.65 -0.76 11.28
N ALA A 194 -21.26 -2.00 11.00
CA ALA A 194 -21.19 -3.04 12.01
C ALA A 194 -20.10 -2.73 13.06
N PRO A 195 -20.36 -2.97 14.35
CA PRO A 195 -19.38 -2.73 15.41
C PRO A 195 -18.04 -3.41 15.13
N GLY A 196 -16.95 -2.66 15.29
CA GLY A 196 -15.58 -3.14 15.07
C GLY A 196 -15.09 -3.06 13.62
N THR A 197 -15.92 -2.61 12.68
CA THR A 197 -15.45 -2.25 11.33
C THR A 197 -14.79 -0.87 11.35
N ILE A 198 -13.58 -0.79 10.83
CA ILE A 198 -12.84 0.47 10.68
C ILE A 198 -13.16 1.08 9.32
N THR A 199 -13.64 2.29 9.30
CA THR A 199 -13.97 3.07 8.11
C THR A 199 -13.18 4.38 8.08
N ALA A 200 -13.42 5.22 7.07
CA ALA A 200 -12.77 6.53 7.01
C ALA A 200 -13.10 7.44 8.20
N SER A 201 -14.28 7.29 8.82
CA SER A 201 -14.66 8.06 10.02
C SER A 201 -13.83 7.70 11.27
N ASP A 202 -13.18 6.54 11.26
CA ASP A 202 -12.32 6.09 12.35
C ASP A 202 -10.87 6.57 12.19
N VAL A 203 -10.55 7.26 11.08
CA VAL A 203 -9.22 7.79 10.80
C VAL A 203 -9.06 9.18 11.42
N SER A 204 -8.23 9.28 12.45
CA SER A 204 -7.97 10.57 13.13
C SER A 204 -7.07 11.51 12.34
N CYS A 205 -6.21 10.98 11.45
CA CYS A 205 -5.30 11.76 10.62
C CYS A 205 -4.64 10.89 9.55
N LEU A 206 -4.16 11.54 8.49
CA LEU A 206 -3.35 10.94 7.44
C LEU A 206 -1.92 11.52 7.50
N VAL A 207 -0.89 10.66 7.49
CA VAL A 207 0.52 11.09 7.42
C VAL A 207 1.07 10.74 6.04
N ILE A 208 1.62 11.74 5.34
CA ILE A 208 2.14 11.59 3.97
C ILE A 208 3.48 12.29 3.77
N PRO A 209 4.28 11.89 2.77
CA PRO A 209 5.36 12.73 2.24
C PRO A 209 4.82 14.08 1.76
N ASP A 210 5.58 15.17 1.96
CA ASP A 210 5.22 16.48 1.40
C ASP A 210 5.16 16.44 -0.14
N GLY A 211 4.25 17.21 -0.72
CA GLY A 211 3.96 17.22 -2.17
C GLY A 211 3.23 15.98 -2.73
N CYS A 212 2.96 14.96 -1.91
CA CYS A 212 2.27 13.74 -2.34
C CYS A 212 0.74 13.93 -2.42
N ILE A 213 0.19 13.85 -3.64
CA ILE A 213 -1.26 13.91 -3.89
C ILE A 213 -1.71 12.60 -4.53
N GLY A 214 -2.67 11.93 -3.89
CA GLY A 214 -3.39 10.78 -4.45
C GLY A 214 -4.80 10.70 -3.88
N LEU A 215 -5.53 9.64 -4.23
CA LEU A 215 -6.90 9.41 -3.72
C LEU A 215 -6.99 9.49 -2.18
N PRO A 216 -6.03 8.93 -1.39
CA PRO A 216 -6.00 9.14 0.07
C PRO A 216 -5.98 10.61 0.50
N THR A 217 -5.11 11.42 -0.12
CA THR A 217 -4.95 12.85 0.20
C THR A 217 -6.22 13.63 -0.13
N LEU A 218 -6.80 13.39 -1.31
CA LEU A 218 -8.03 14.06 -1.75
C LEU A 218 -9.25 13.64 -0.90
N ALA A 219 -9.33 12.36 -0.51
CA ALA A 219 -10.37 11.88 0.39
C ALA A 219 -10.26 12.52 1.78
N ALA A 220 -9.03 12.65 2.30
CA ALA A 220 -8.80 13.29 3.59
C ALA A 220 -9.18 14.79 3.56
N LEU A 221 -8.83 15.48 2.47
CA LEU A 221 -9.25 16.87 2.22
C LEU A 221 -10.78 16.98 2.28
N GLU A 222 -11.49 16.22 1.45
CA GLU A 222 -12.96 16.27 1.33
C GLU A 222 -13.67 15.91 2.63
N GLN A 223 -13.12 14.95 3.39
CA GLN A 223 -13.74 14.47 4.64
C GLN A 223 -13.32 15.25 5.88
N GLY A 224 -12.52 16.31 5.75
CA GLY A 224 -12.05 17.07 6.91
C GLY A 224 -11.04 16.32 7.78
N ILE A 225 -10.44 15.23 7.29
CA ILE A 225 -9.44 14.46 8.04
C ILE A 225 -8.13 15.27 8.07
N PRO A 226 -7.52 15.51 9.26
CA PRO A 226 -6.24 16.19 9.36
C PRO A 226 -5.14 15.46 8.58
N VAL A 227 -4.32 16.21 7.87
CA VAL A 227 -3.18 15.71 7.10
C VAL A 227 -1.88 16.27 7.68
N ILE A 228 -0.92 15.37 7.94
CA ILE A 228 0.43 15.72 8.37
C ILE A 228 1.38 15.40 7.21
N ALA A 229 1.93 16.43 6.60
CA ALA A 229 2.87 16.32 5.48
C ALA A 229 4.32 16.45 5.97
N VAL A 230 5.17 15.49 5.64
CA VAL A 230 6.54 15.38 6.15
C VAL A 230 7.56 15.72 5.07
N ARG A 231 8.34 16.79 5.25
CA ARG A 231 9.31 17.31 4.26
C ARG A 231 10.53 16.40 4.06
N GLU A 232 11.01 15.76 5.12
CA GLU A 232 12.17 14.86 5.06
C GLU A 232 11.93 13.66 4.13
N ASN A 233 10.70 13.18 4.00
CA ASN A 233 10.37 12.10 3.08
C ASN A 233 10.18 12.63 1.66
N ARG A 234 11.25 12.57 0.87
CA ARG A 234 11.26 13.04 -0.52
C ARG A 234 10.57 12.04 -1.44
N ASN A 235 9.94 12.56 -2.49
CA ASN A 235 9.28 11.76 -3.51
C ASN A 235 9.30 12.50 -4.87
N LEU A 236 8.82 11.84 -5.93
CA LEU A 236 8.83 12.37 -7.29
C LEU A 236 7.79 13.48 -7.54
N MET A 237 6.74 13.55 -6.72
CA MET A 237 5.70 14.54 -6.91
C MET A 237 6.19 15.94 -6.50
N ARG A 238 5.81 16.95 -7.28
CA ARG A 238 6.23 18.34 -7.10
C ARG A 238 5.03 19.26 -6.90
N ASN A 239 4.06 18.81 -6.12
CA ASN A 239 2.88 19.61 -5.79
C ASN A 239 3.17 20.49 -4.58
N ASP A 240 2.58 21.67 -4.55
CA ASP A 240 2.50 22.49 -3.34
C ASP A 240 1.15 22.23 -2.68
N LEU A 241 1.18 21.51 -1.55
CA LEU A 241 -0.02 21.12 -0.81
C LEU A 241 -0.78 22.32 -0.27
N ALA A 242 -0.13 23.47 -0.03
CA ALA A 242 -0.79 24.65 0.51
C ALA A 242 -1.80 25.29 -0.46
N ASN A 243 -1.71 24.95 -1.76
CA ASN A 243 -2.64 25.44 -2.79
C ASN A 243 -3.97 24.67 -2.83
N LEU A 244 -4.12 23.57 -2.08
CA LEU A 244 -5.39 22.87 -1.97
C LEU A 244 -6.31 23.59 -0.96
N PRO A 245 -7.65 23.50 -1.12
CA PRO A 245 -8.62 24.24 -0.32
C PRO A 245 -8.84 23.61 1.07
N TRP A 246 -7.80 23.58 1.91
CA TRP A 246 -7.86 23.02 3.26
C TRP A 246 -8.74 23.85 4.20
N ASN A 247 -9.43 23.16 5.10
CA ASN A 247 -10.01 23.83 6.27
C ASN A 247 -8.91 24.30 7.23
N GLU A 248 -9.24 25.29 8.07
CA GLU A 248 -8.31 25.81 9.08
C GLU A 248 -7.80 24.69 9.99
N GLY A 249 -6.47 24.57 10.14
CA GLY A 249 -5.82 23.54 10.95
C GLY A 249 -5.81 22.12 10.35
N GLN A 250 -6.38 21.91 9.17
CA GLN A 250 -6.47 20.58 8.55
C GLN A 250 -5.12 20.10 8.02
N LEU A 251 -4.30 20.97 7.41
CA LEU A 251 -2.96 20.63 6.93
C LEU A 251 -1.89 21.06 7.93
N ASN A 252 -1.01 20.14 8.31
CA ASN A 252 0.14 20.36 9.16
C ASN A 252 1.41 19.93 8.43
N ILE A 253 2.21 20.88 7.92
CA ILE A 253 3.50 20.57 7.28
C ILE A 253 4.59 20.59 8.35
N VAL A 254 5.37 19.51 8.43
CA VAL A 254 6.44 19.31 9.42
C VAL A 254 7.76 18.91 8.75
N GLU A 255 8.88 19.15 9.43
CA GLU A 255 10.20 18.86 8.86
C GLU A 255 10.49 17.36 8.76
N ASN A 256 10.15 16.60 9.80
CA ASN A 256 10.55 15.19 9.94
C ASN A 256 9.49 14.37 10.71
N TYR A 257 9.69 13.07 10.79
CA TYR A 257 8.74 12.16 11.46
C TYR A 257 8.67 12.34 12.98
N TRP A 258 9.68 12.94 13.62
CA TRP A 258 9.62 13.24 15.06
C TRP A 258 8.64 14.38 15.33
N GLU A 259 8.65 15.41 14.49
CA GLU A 259 7.65 16.45 14.53
C GLU A 259 6.25 15.93 14.20
N ALA A 260 6.14 15.05 13.20
CA ALA A 260 4.87 14.38 12.89
C ALA A 260 4.31 13.65 14.12
N ALA A 261 5.16 12.93 14.87
CA ALA A 261 4.77 12.30 16.13
C ALA A 261 4.30 13.31 17.19
N GLY A 262 4.92 14.49 17.26
CA GLY A 262 4.48 15.59 18.13
C GLY A 262 3.10 16.12 17.75
N VAL A 263 2.82 16.33 16.46
CA VAL A 263 1.50 16.73 15.96
C VAL A 263 0.47 15.64 16.26
N LEU A 264 0.79 14.38 16.01
CA LEU A 264 -0.07 13.23 16.35
C LEU A 264 -0.42 13.20 17.84
N ALA A 265 0.55 13.47 18.72
CA ALA A 265 0.34 13.53 20.16
C ALA A 265 -0.59 14.68 20.55
N ALA A 266 -0.42 15.87 19.95
CA ALA A 266 -1.31 17.01 20.18
C ALA A 266 -2.74 16.71 19.74
N LEU A 267 -2.93 16.16 18.53
CA LEU A 267 -4.24 15.77 18.01
C LEU A 267 -4.92 14.74 18.91
N ARG A 268 -4.19 13.70 19.34
CA ARG A 268 -4.69 12.68 20.28
C ARG A 268 -5.13 13.28 21.62
N ALA A 269 -4.45 14.33 22.09
CA ALA A 269 -4.79 15.03 23.33
C ALA A 269 -5.91 16.07 23.16
N GLY A 270 -6.43 16.28 21.94
CA GLY A 270 -7.39 17.35 21.66
C GLY A 270 -6.78 18.75 21.74
N MET A 271 -5.46 18.88 21.56
CA MET A 271 -4.73 20.13 21.61
C MET A 271 -4.45 20.66 20.21
N SER A 272 -4.51 21.98 20.04
CA SER A 272 -3.98 22.62 18.82
C SER A 272 -2.46 22.38 18.73
N PRO A 273 -1.95 21.84 17.61
CA PRO A 273 -0.51 21.67 17.40
C PRO A 273 0.30 22.97 17.52
N ASP A 274 -0.30 24.12 17.20
CA ASP A 274 0.37 25.42 17.31
C ASP A 274 0.64 25.82 18.77
N SER A 275 -0.16 25.31 19.73
CA SER A 275 0.01 25.62 21.16
C SER A 275 1.34 25.13 21.74
N VAL A 276 1.94 24.10 21.13
CA VAL A 276 3.23 23.53 21.53
C VAL A 276 4.41 24.15 20.77
N ARG A 277 4.16 25.01 19.78
CA ARG A 277 5.22 25.76 19.08
C ARG A 277 5.72 26.94 19.92
N ARG A 278 6.96 27.38 19.65
CA ARG A 278 7.56 28.55 20.31
C ARG A 278 8.17 29.50 19.27
N PRO A 279 8.00 30.82 19.44
CA PRO A 279 7.22 31.47 20.50
C PRO A 279 5.70 31.28 20.31
N LEU A 280 4.95 31.15 21.42
CA LEU A 280 3.49 31.13 21.38
C LEU A 280 2.98 32.57 21.49
N GLY A 281 2.32 33.05 20.44
CA GLY A 281 1.79 34.41 20.38
C GLY A 281 0.54 34.63 21.25
N PRO A 282 0.20 35.90 21.56
CA PRO A 282 -1.05 36.23 22.23
C PRO A 282 -2.26 35.98 21.30
N VAL A 283 -3.41 35.66 21.89
CA VAL A 283 -4.67 35.47 21.14
C VAL A 283 -5.14 36.76 20.45
N SER A 284 -5.62 36.66 19.21
CA SER A 284 -6.21 37.78 18.47
C SER A 284 -7.60 38.16 18.98
N ARG A 285 -7.93 39.46 19.02
CA ARG A 285 -9.27 39.94 19.36
C ARG A 285 -10.13 40.04 18.09
N ILE A 286 -11.32 39.41 18.10
CA ILE A 286 -12.30 39.51 17.02
C ILE A 286 -13.40 40.48 17.45
N THR A 287 -13.66 41.52 16.65
CA THR A 287 -14.76 42.47 16.90
C THR A 287 -15.95 42.13 15.99
N PRO A 288 -17.17 41.92 16.52
CA PRO A 288 -18.34 41.64 15.70
C PRO A 288 -18.67 42.81 14.78
N THR A 289 -18.81 42.55 13.48
CA THR A 289 -19.34 43.54 12.54
C THR A 289 -20.86 43.60 12.69
N ARG A 290 -21.43 44.79 12.95
CA ARG A 290 -22.89 44.98 12.92
C ARG A 290 -23.39 44.72 11.50
N ALA A 291 -24.34 43.81 11.34
CA ALA A 291 -25.04 43.61 10.08
C ALA A 291 -25.59 44.96 9.59
N GLN A 292 -25.20 45.37 8.38
CA GLN A 292 -25.89 46.46 7.69
C GLN A 292 -27.34 46.00 7.50
N LYS A 293 -28.29 46.71 8.12
CA LYS A 293 -29.69 46.58 7.76
C LYS A 293 -29.79 46.92 6.27
N SER A 294 -30.23 45.98 5.45
CA SER A 294 -30.74 46.28 4.12
C SER A 294 -31.97 47.17 4.31
N ASP A 295 -31.80 48.47 4.12
CA ASP A 295 -32.93 49.40 4.00
C ASP A 295 -33.60 49.12 2.65
N GLY A 296 -34.86 48.67 2.72
CA GLY A 296 -35.91 48.88 1.72
C GLY A 296 -35.79 48.14 0.40
#